data_AF-A0A831X395-F1
#
_entry.id   AF-A0A831X395-F1
#
_cell.length_a   1.000
_cell.length_b   1.000
_cell.length_c   1.000
_cell.angle_alpha   90.00
_cell.angle_beta   90.00
_cell.angle_gamma   90.00
#
_symmetry.space_group_name_H-M   'P 1'
#
loop_
_entity.id
_entity.type
_entity.pdbx_description
1 polymer ?
#
loop_
_entity_poly.entity_id
_entity_poly.type
_entity_poly.pdbx_seq_one_letter_code
_entity_poly.pdbx_strand_id
1 'polypeptide(L)'
;MKLLKSLLFAAIASLAFTAALTGSATGQVGRQQGLIDPNIAGEKELLALPHLNATIVKGIMERRPFLSMTELNSFLSQWLKKEQLAELYAKIFVHINLNSATREEIMMIPGVGNRMANEFLEYRPYKTLAQFRREIGKYVNEKEVARLEQYVFVPINLNTASDEDILSIPGSGPRVLREFKEYRPYKNIEQFRREMGKYWNAKEVARLERYVTLN
;
A
#
# COMPACT_ATOMS: atom_id res chain seq x y z
N MET A 1 -64.88 -33.35 -23.80
CA MET A 1 -64.88 -32.46 -24.98
C MET A 1 -64.71 -31.02 -24.50
N LYS A 2 -63.75 -30.28 -25.11
CA LYS A 2 -63.26 -28.91 -24.83
C LYS A 2 -62.32 -28.79 -23.62
N LEU A 3 -60.99 -28.95 -23.74
CA LEU A 3 -59.96 -28.06 -24.35
C LEU A 3 -60.07 -26.59 -23.91
N LEU A 4 -59.15 -26.14 -23.04
CA LEU A 4 -58.63 -24.76 -22.99
C LEU A 4 -57.24 -24.81 -22.29
N LYS A 5 -56.18 -24.99 -23.07
CA LYS A 5 -55.15 -23.99 -23.41
C LYS A 5 -54.23 -23.56 -22.26
N SER A 6 -53.07 -24.24 -22.27
CA SER A 6 -51.73 -23.78 -21.86
C SER A 6 -51.52 -22.27 -21.94
N LEU A 7 -50.97 -21.70 -20.85
CA LEU A 7 -50.15 -20.50 -20.87
C LEU A 7 -48.89 -20.80 -20.04
N LEU A 8 -47.84 -21.28 -20.72
CA LEU A 8 -46.47 -21.21 -20.21
C LEU A 8 -46.09 -19.74 -20.05
N PHE A 9 -45.84 -19.30 -18.83
CA PHE A 9 -45.09 -18.07 -18.57
C PHE A 9 -43.60 -18.38 -18.75
N ALA A 10 -43.06 -18.02 -19.92
CA ALA A 10 -41.62 -17.93 -20.12
C ALA A 10 -41.11 -16.63 -19.47
N ALA A 11 -40.66 -16.71 -18.22
CA ALA A 11 -39.92 -15.63 -17.58
C ALA A 11 -38.47 -15.68 -18.10
N ILE A 12 -38.18 -14.90 -19.15
CA ILE A 12 -36.81 -14.60 -19.56
C ILE A 12 -36.24 -13.64 -18.51
N ALA A 13 -35.52 -14.18 -17.53
CA ALA A 13 -34.68 -13.39 -16.66
C ALA A 13 -33.46 -12.92 -17.46
N SER A 14 -33.57 -11.75 -18.08
CA SER A 14 -32.44 -11.01 -18.62
C SER A 14 -31.56 -10.56 -17.46
N LEU A 15 -30.57 -11.39 -17.12
CA LEU A 15 -29.51 -11.03 -16.20
C LEU A 15 -28.64 -9.96 -16.89
N ALA A 16 -28.93 -8.69 -16.62
CA ALA A 16 -28.08 -7.59 -17.02
C ALA A 16 -26.74 -7.74 -16.28
N PHE A 17 -25.73 -8.24 -16.99
CA PHE A 17 -24.35 -8.24 -16.52
C PHE A 17 -23.87 -6.80 -16.51
N THR A 18 -24.03 -6.12 -15.37
CA THR A 18 -23.32 -4.86 -15.13
C THR A 18 -21.84 -5.19 -15.01
N ALA A 19 -21.12 -5.06 -16.13
CA ALA A 19 -19.68 -4.91 -16.10
C ALA A 19 -19.38 -3.63 -15.31
N ALA A 20 -19.08 -3.79 -14.02
CA ALA A 20 -18.45 -2.73 -13.25
C ALA A 20 -17.10 -2.48 -13.91
N LEU A 21 -17.01 -1.42 -14.69
CA LEU A 21 -15.73 -0.83 -15.10
C LEU A 21 -14.98 -0.54 -13.81
N THR A 22 -14.05 -1.42 -13.44
CA THR A 22 -13.15 -1.23 -12.33
C THR A 22 -12.25 -0.07 -12.71
N GLY A 23 -12.65 1.15 -12.34
CA GLY A 23 -11.77 2.30 -12.39
C GLY A 23 -10.51 1.95 -11.62
N SER A 24 -9.39 1.80 -12.32
CA SER A 24 -8.06 1.68 -11.74
C SER A 24 -7.85 2.91 -10.88
N ALA A 25 -7.97 2.78 -9.57
CA ALA A 25 -7.94 3.97 -8.75
C ALA A 25 -6.58 4.65 -8.75
N THR A 26 -6.71 5.96 -8.57
CA THR A 26 -5.76 7.05 -8.65
C THR A 26 -4.37 6.85 -8.09
N GLY A 27 -4.36 6.24 -6.90
CA GLY A 27 -3.39 6.55 -5.86
C GLY A 27 -1.97 6.12 -6.19
N GLN A 28 -1.01 6.80 -5.57
CA GLN A 28 0.41 6.46 -5.70
C GLN A 28 0.92 5.52 -4.61
N VAL A 29 0.11 5.20 -3.60
CA VAL A 29 0.41 4.11 -2.66
C VAL A 29 -0.38 2.87 -3.05
N GLY A 30 0.30 1.72 -3.09
CA GLY A 30 -0.29 0.44 -3.42
C GLY A 30 -1.50 0.11 -2.55
N ARG A 31 -2.57 -0.37 -3.17
CA ARG A 31 -3.77 -0.76 -2.43
C ARG A 31 -3.51 -2.01 -1.61
N GLN A 32 -3.84 -1.93 -0.32
CA GLN A 32 -3.76 -3.05 0.60
C GLN A 32 -4.90 -4.04 0.34
N GLN A 33 -4.65 -5.09 -0.44
CA GLN A 33 -5.63 -6.17 -0.71
C GLN A 33 -5.45 -7.31 0.31
N GLY A 34 -5.52 -6.95 1.59
CA GLY A 34 -5.27 -7.84 2.72
C GLY A 34 -3.83 -7.81 3.25
N LEU A 35 -2.95 -7.01 2.66
CA LEU A 35 -1.63 -6.71 3.23
C LEU A 35 -1.76 -5.65 4.33
N ILE A 36 -1.27 -5.95 5.53
CA ILE A 36 -1.37 -5.09 6.71
C ILE A 36 -0.17 -4.12 6.75
N ASP A 37 -0.41 -2.85 7.09
CA ASP A 37 0.66 -1.89 7.38
C ASP A 37 0.98 -1.93 8.90
N PRO A 38 2.22 -2.28 9.27
CA PRO A 38 2.64 -2.47 10.66
C PRO A 38 2.57 -1.19 11.49
N ASN A 39 2.48 0.00 10.88
CA ASN A 39 2.45 1.28 11.58
C ASN A 39 1.05 1.69 12.03
N ILE A 40 0.00 1.14 11.41
CA ILE A 40 -1.40 1.53 11.68
C ILE A 40 -2.26 0.37 12.18
N ALA A 41 -1.85 -0.88 11.95
CA ALA A 41 -2.62 -2.07 12.32
C ALA A 41 -3.00 -2.10 13.81
N GLY A 42 -4.19 -2.58 14.13
CA GLY A 42 -4.60 -2.83 15.51
C GLY A 42 -3.89 -4.04 16.13
N GLU A 43 -3.82 -4.10 17.46
CA GLU A 43 -3.22 -5.23 18.18
C GLU A 43 -3.86 -6.57 17.78
N LYS A 44 -5.19 -6.62 17.71
CA LYS A 44 -5.94 -7.82 17.32
C LYS A 44 -5.60 -8.30 15.90
N GLU A 45 -5.39 -7.37 14.96
CA GLU A 45 -5.02 -7.69 13.58
C GLU A 45 -3.61 -8.29 13.54
N LEU A 46 -2.68 -7.71 14.30
CA LEU A 46 -1.32 -8.23 14.41
C LEU A 46 -1.29 -9.61 15.07
N LEU A 47 -2.06 -9.84 16.13
CA LEU A 47 -2.15 -11.15 16.79
C LEU A 47 -2.75 -12.25 15.91
N ALA A 48 -3.51 -11.89 14.88
CA ALA A 48 -4.07 -12.84 13.91
C ALA A 48 -3.06 -13.26 12.83
N LEU A 49 -1.88 -12.62 12.76
CA LEU A 49 -0.86 -12.93 11.77
C LEU A 49 -0.05 -14.18 12.16
N PRO A 50 0.40 -14.96 11.17
CA PRO A 50 1.22 -16.14 11.44
C PRO A 50 2.51 -15.74 12.17
N HIS A 51 2.95 -16.60 13.09
CA HIS A 51 4.20 -16.45 13.86
C HIS A 51 4.26 -15.27 14.84
N LEU A 52 3.26 -14.38 14.86
CA LEU A 52 3.21 -13.30 15.85
C LEU A 52 2.56 -13.76 17.15
N ASN A 53 3.18 -13.42 18.27
CA ASN A 53 2.66 -13.63 19.62
C ASN A 53 2.58 -12.29 20.36
N ALA A 54 1.99 -12.29 21.56
CA ALA A 54 1.79 -11.07 22.35
C ALA A 54 3.08 -10.28 22.60
N THR A 55 4.21 -10.95 22.83
CA THR A 55 5.51 -10.31 23.03
C THR A 55 5.98 -9.57 21.78
N ILE A 56 5.93 -10.23 20.63
CA ILE A 56 6.36 -9.62 19.35
C ILE A 56 5.42 -8.47 19.00
N VAL A 57 4.10 -8.66 19.10
CA VAL A 57 3.10 -7.63 18.80
C VAL A 57 3.28 -6.39 19.66
N LYS A 58 3.48 -6.55 20.97
CA LYS A 58 3.79 -5.45 21.87
C LYS A 58 5.04 -4.69 21.41
N GLY A 59 6.09 -5.41 21.03
CA GLY A 59 7.33 -4.81 20.51
C GLY A 59 7.14 -4.07 19.17
N ILE A 60 6.28 -4.56 18.27
CA ILE A 60 5.88 -3.82 17.07
C ILE A 60 5.25 -2.50 17.48
N MET A 61 4.24 -2.53 18.35
CA MET A 61 3.48 -1.35 18.75
C MET A 61 4.33 -0.28 19.44
N GLU A 62 5.24 -0.68 20.34
CA GLU A 62 6.14 0.24 21.05
C GLU A 62 7.17 0.90 20.14
N ARG A 63 7.64 0.17 19.11
CA ARG A 63 8.67 0.65 18.17
C ARG A 63 8.12 1.52 17.05
N ARG A 64 6.80 1.60 16.88
CA ARG A 64 6.19 2.42 15.82
C ARG A 64 6.67 3.89 15.86
N PRO A 65 6.79 4.54 14.68
CA PRO A 65 6.67 3.93 13.35
C PRO A 65 7.99 3.26 12.90
N PHE A 66 7.88 2.22 12.09
CA PHE A 66 8.96 1.73 11.23
C PHE A 66 9.01 2.57 9.96
N LEU A 67 10.13 3.23 9.69
CA LEU A 67 10.34 4.12 8.55
C LEU A 67 10.88 3.39 7.31
N SER A 68 11.31 2.14 7.45
CA SER A 68 11.72 1.28 6.34
C SER A 68 11.31 -0.17 6.58
N MET A 69 11.33 -0.97 5.51
CA MET A 69 11.11 -2.41 5.67
C MET A 69 12.30 -3.07 6.37
N THR A 70 13.52 -2.53 6.20
CA THR A 70 14.72 -3.00 6.91
C THR A 70 14.63 -2.80 8.42
N GLU A 71 14.03 -1.72 8.90
CA GLU A 71 13.80 -1.49 10.34
C GLU A 71 12.83 -2.51 10.93
N LEU A 72 11.72 -2.78 10.23
CA LEU A 72 10.78 -3.83 10.64
C LEU A 72 11.48 -5.20 10.65
N ASN A 73 12.23 -5.52 9.59
CA ASN A 73 12.96 -6.77 9.48
C ASN A 73 14.03 -6.94 10.56
N SER A 74 14.76 -5.88 10.89
CA SER A 74 15.76 -5.89 11.97
C SER A 74 15.13 -6.23 13.32
N PHE A 75 13.92 -5.75 13.58
CA PHE A 75 13.18 -6.14 14.77
C PHE A 75 12.69 -7.59 14.72
N LEU A 76 11.99 -7.99 13.66
CA LEU A 76 11.35 -9.31 13.58
C LEU A 76 12.34 -10.48 13.47
N SER A 77 13.49 -10.27 12.82
CA SER A 77 14.54 -11.30 12.67
C SER A 77 15.25 -11.67 13.98
N GLN A 78 15.03 -10.93 15.06
CA GLN A 78 15.46 -11.32 16.41
C GLN A 78 14.64 -12.49 16.97
N TRP A 79 13.44 -12.72 16.42
CA TRP A 79 12.46 -13.67 16.94
C TRP A 79 12.08 -14.76 15.94
N LEU A 80 12.14 -14.45 14.64
CA LEU A 80 11.61 -15.29 13.58
C LEU A 80 12.71 -15.75 12.63
N LYS A 81 12.61 -17.00 12.18
CA LYS A 81 13.48 -17.57 11.15
C LYS A 81 13.13 -17.01 9.76
N LYS A 82 14.06 -17.14 8.81
CA LYS A 82 13.91 -16.63 7.44
C LYS A 82 12.62 -17.13 6.76
N GLU A 83 12.29 -18.40 6.95
CA GLU A 83 11.08 -19.01 6.36
C GLU A 83 9.81 -18.41 6.96
N GLN A 84 9.78 -18.20 8.28
CA GLN A 84 8.67 -17.56 8.99
C GLN A 84 8.51 -16.10 8.58
N LEU A 85 9.62 -15.38 8.38
CA LEU A 85 9.60 -14.01 7.87
C LEU A 85 9.02 -13.94 6.45
N ALA A 86 9.40 -14.88 5.57
CA ALA A 86 8.86 -14.92 4.20
C ALA A 86 7.33 -15.14 4.19
N GLU A 87 6.82 -16.04 5.04
CA GLU A 87 5.38 -16.25 5.21
C GLU A 87 4.68 -15.02 5.80
N LEU A 88 5.27 -14.40 6.82
CA LEU A 88 4.74 -13.22 7.49
C LEU A 88 4.70 -12.01 6.53
N TYR A 89 5.75 -11.79 5.74
CA TYR A 89 5.83 -10.66 4.81
C TYR A 89 4.81 -10.74 3.67
N ALA A 90 4.20 -11.89 3.43
CA ALA A 90 3.06 -11.99 2.52
C ALA A 90 1.77 -11.40 3.12
N LYS A 91 1.77 -11.04 4.40
CA LYS A 91 0.61 -10.55 5.17
C LYS A 91 0.83 -9.19 5.82
N ILE A 92 2.07 -8.82 6.14
CA ILE A 92 2.41 -7.52 6.75
C ILE A 92 3.66 -6.94 6.11
N PHE A 93 3.63 -5.66 5.75
CA PHE A 93 4.77 -5.01 5.09
C PHE A 93 4.76 -3.51 5.29
N VAL A 94 5.95 -2.91 5.45
CA VAL A 94 6.12 -1.47 5.34
C VAL A 94 6.29 -1.14 3.86
N HIS A 95 5.35 -0.41 3.26
CA HIS A 95 5.48 -0.01 1.86
C HIS A 95 6.84 0.66 1.58
N ILE A 96 7.46 0.28 0.46
CA ILE A 96 8.77 0.80 0.04
C ILE A 96 8.61 1.81 -1.11
N ASN A 97 9.43 2.86 -1.09
CA ASN A 97 9.42 3.89 -2.13
C ASN A 97 10.06 3.34 -3.41
N LEU A 98 9.31 3.22 -4.50
CA LEU A 98 9.82 2.71 -5.77
C LEU A 98 11.06 3.44 -6.28
N ASN A 99 11.24 4.72 -5.94
CA ASN A 99 12.33 5.55 -6.42
C ASN A 99 13.58 5.52 -5.54
N SER A 100 13.48 5.05 -4.30
CA SER A 100 14.61 5.08 -3.35
C SER A 100 14.84 3.78 -2.59
N ALA A 101 13.94 2.79 -2.69
CA ALA A 101 14.09 1.52 -1.98
C ALA A 101 15.42 0.85 -2.36
N THR A 102 16.08 0.23 -1.39
CA THR A 102 17.30 -0.52 -1.68
C THR A 102 16.96 -1.82 -2.40
N ARG A 103 17.96 -2.43 -3.05
CA ARG A 103 17.81 -3.79 -3.58
C ARG A 103 17.40 -4.79 -2.49
N GLU A 104 17.94 -4.63 -1.29
CA GLU A 104 17.63 -5.48 -0.15
C GLU A 104 16.14 -5.40 0.20
N GLU A 105 15.57 -4.20 0.31
CA GLU A 105 14.15 -3.99 0.58
C GLU A 105 13.25 -4.60 -0.52
N ILE A 106 13.63 -4.45 -1.79
CA ILE A 106 12.88 -5.04 -2.91
C ILE A 106 12.88 -6.58 -2.80
N MET A 107 14.02 -7.17 -2.44
CA MET A 107 14.16 -8.62 -2.26
C MET A 107 13.43 -9.15 -1.01
N MET A 108 12.98 -8.29 -0.09
CA MET A 108 12.13 -8.69 1.03
C MET A 108 10.67 -8.92 0.60
N ILE A 109 10.25 -8.45 -0.58
CA ILE A 109 8.92 -8.74 -1.12
C ILE A 109 8.85 -10.25 -1.44
N PRO A 110 7.91 -11.00 -0.85
CA PRO A 110 7.81 -12.44 -1.10
C PRO A 110 7.68 -12.75 -2.59
N GLY A 111 8.43 -13.72 -3.07
CA GLY A 111 8.45 -14.13 -4.48
C GLY A 111 9.30 -13.24 -5.41
N VAL A 112 9.84 -12.11 -4.93
CA VAL A 112 10.74 -11.28 -5.74
C VAL A 112 12.16 -11.85 -5.68
N GLY A 113 12.60 -12.41 -6.81
CA GLY A 113 13.97 -12.86 -7.02
C GLY A 113 14.84 -11.81 -7.72
N ASN A 114 16.12 -12.15 -7.93
CA ASN A 114 17.13 -11.24 -8.47
C ASN A 114 16.72 -10.54 -9.77
N ARG A 115 16.07 -11.27 -10.68
CA ARG A 115 15.61 -10.73 -11.96
C ARG A 115 14.57 -9.64 -11.76
N MET A 116 13.49 -9.94 -11.03
CA MET A 116 12.42 -8.97 -10.78
C MET A 116 12.92 -7.74 -10.00
N ALA A 117 13.81 -7.95 -9.04
CA ALA A 117 14.44 -6.85 -8.32
C ALA A 117 15.27 -5.93 -9.24
N ASN A 118 15.88 -6.46 -10.31
CA ASN A 118 16.54 -5.62 -11.32
C ASN A 118 15.53 -4.80 -12.10
N GLU A 119 14.40 -5.38 -12.53
CA GLU A 119 13.37 -4.63 -13.26
C GLU A 119 12.84 -3.45 -12.44
N PHE A 120 12.64 -3.64 -11.12
CA PHE A 120 12.23 -2.55 -10.23
C PHE A 120 13.23 -1.39 -10.24
N LEU A 121 14.52 -1.68 -10.30
CA LEU A 121 15.58 -0.66 -10.29
C LEU A 121 15.72 0.01 -11.67
N GLU A 122 15.62 -0.76 -12.75
CA GLU A 122 15.86 -0.32 -14.12
C GLU A 122 14.90 0.81 -14.55
N TYR A 123 13.62 0.70 -14.19
CA TYR A 123 12.61 1.69 -14.60
C TYR A 123 12.52 2.93 -13.71
N ARG A 124 13.46 3.12 -12.79
CA ARG A 124 13.52 4.36 -11.99
C ARG A 124 13.91 5.56 -12.86
N PRO A 125 13.34 6.75 -12.62
CA PRO A 125 12.30 7.02 -11.62
C PRO A 125 10.88 6.70 -12.15
N TYR A 126 10.08 6.08 -11.28
CA TYR A 126 8.64 5.98 -11.46
C TYR A 126 7.98 7.31 -11.13
N LYS A 127 7.11 7.77 -12.03
CA LYS A 127 6.27 8.95 -11.85
C LYS A 127 4.88 8.59 -11.32
N THR A 128 4.40 7.40 -11.64
CA THR A 128 3.08 6.92 -11.19
C THR A 128 3.06 5.40 -11.00
N LEU A 129 2.11 4.89 -10.21
CA LEU A 129 1.83 3.46 -10.18
C LEU A 129 1.27 2.93 -11.51
N ALA A 130 0.66 3.77 -12.34
CA ALA A 130 0.28 3.37 -13.70
C ALA A 130 1.51 3.03 -14.56
N GLN A 131 2.61 3.77 -14.41
CA GLN A 131 3.90 3.40 -15.01
C GLN A 131 4.40 2.07 -14.43
N PHE A 132 4.36 1.88 -13.10
CA PHE A 132 4.74 0.60 -12.49
C PHE A 132 3.99 -0.59 -13.09
N ARG A 133 2.65 -0.50 -13.17
CA ARG A 133 1.81 -1.55 -13.76
C ARG A 133 2.21 -1.89 -15.20
N ARG A 134 2.45 -0.86 -16.02
CA ARG A 134 2.85 -1.02 -17.42
C ARG A 134 4.23 -1.66 -17.57
N GLU A 135 5.22 -1.17 -16.83
CA GLU A 135 6.59 -1.66 -16.97
C GLU A 135 6.76 -3.07 -16.38
N ILE A 136 6.22 -3.32 -15.19
CA ILE A 136 6.30 -4.65 -14.55
C ILE A 136 5.40 -5.68 -15.24
N GLY A 137 4.26 -5.25 -15.80
CA GLY A 137 3.36 -6.11 -16.57
C GLY A 137 3.98 -6.73 -17.84
N LYS A 138 5.15 -6.24 -18.29
CA LYS A 138 5.92 -6.89 -19.36
C LYS A 138 6.53 -8.24 -18.93
N TYR A 139 6.68 -8.48 -17.63
CA TYR A 139 7.42 -9.62 -17.09
C TYR A 139 6.55 -10.61 -16.31
N VAL A 140 5.39 -10.16 -15.83
CA VAL A 140 4.47 -10.96 -15.03
C VAL A 140 3.02 -10.63 -15.40
N ASN A 141 2.11 -11.55 -15.08
CA ASN A 141 0.68 -11.35 -15.35
C ASN A 141 0.06 -10.28 -14.44
N GLU A 142 -1.15 -9.82 -14.78
CA GLU A 142 -1.86 -8.76 -14.06
C GLU A 142 -2.10 -9.08 -12.58
N LYS A 143 -2.37 -10.34 -12.24
CA LYS A 143 -2.57 -10.77 -10.85
C LYS A 143 -1.30 -10.56 -10.04
N GLU A 144 -0.15 -10.87 -10.63
CA GLU A 144 1.15 -10.69 -10.00
C GLU A 144 1.54 -9.21 -9.92
N VAL A 145 1.24 -8.41 -10.95
CA VAL A 145 1.38 -6.94 -10.87
C VAL A 145 0.58 -6.38 -9.69
N ALA A 146 -0.71 -6.75 -9.60
CA ALA A 146 -1.58 -6.29 -8.53
C ALA A 146 -1.12 -6.76 -7.15
N ARG A 147 -0.48 -7.93 -7.05
CA ARG A 147 0.16 -8.41 -5.82
C ARG A 147 1.38 -7.56 -5.46
N LEU A 148 2.31 -7.36 -6.40
CA LEU A 148 3.55 -6.60 -6.17
C LEU A 148 3.27 -5.13 -5.83
N GLU A 149 2.25 -4.55 -6.44
CA GLU A 149 1.84 -3.18 -6.19
C GLU A 149 1.53 -2.91 -4.71
N GLN A 150 0.99 -3.89 -3.97
CA GLN A 150 0.65 -3.72 -2.54
C GLN A 150 1.86 -3.41 -1.66
N TYR A 151 3.07 -3.67 -2.13
CA TYR A 151 4.30 -3.52 -1.35
C TYR A 151 4.97 -2.17 -1.55
N VAL A 152 4.49 -1.36 -2.50
CA VAL A 152 5.25 -0.23 -3.03
C VAL A 152 4.43 1.05 -3.09
N PHE A 153 5.12 2.17 -3.21
CA PHE A 153 4.52 3.46 -3.52
C PHE A 153 5.43 4.33 -4.38
N VAL A 154 4.84 5.31 -5.06
CA VAL A 154 5.53 6.46 -5.64
C VAL A 154 5.25 7.68 -4.75
N PRO A 155 6.25 8.47 -4.33
CA PRO A 155 6.00 9.66 -3.52
C PRO A 155 5.08 10.66 -4.22
N ILE A 156 4.13 11.20 -3.47
CA ILE A 156 3.18 12.19 -3.99
C ILE A 156 3.76 13.60 -3.87
N ASN A 157 3.63 14.43 -4.90
CA ASN A 157 4.05 15.82 -4.81
C ASN A 157 3.03 16.59 -3.95
N LEU A 158 3.43 17.08 -2.77
CA LEU A 158 2.53 17.76 -1.82
C LEU A 158 1.79 18.93 -2.42
N ASN A 159 2.36 19.63 -3.41
CA ASN A 159 1.79 20.83 -3.98
C ASN A 159 0.76 20.54 -5.08
N THR A 160 0.81 19.37 -5.71
CA THR A 160 0.00 19.03 -6.89
C THR A 160 -0.77 17.72 -6.77
N ALA A 161 -0.53 16.90 -5.74
CA ALA A 161 -1.20 15.63 -5.55
C ALA A 161 -2.72 15.79 -5.47
N SER A 162 -3.43 14.84 -6.09
CA SER A 162 -4.88 14.74 -6.04
C SER A 162 -5.37 14.33 -4.64
N ASP A 163 -6.68 14.43 -4.43
CA ASP A 163 -7.30 13.98 -3.19
C ASP A 163 -7.19 12.45 -3.08
N GLU A 164 -7.32 11.72 -4.19
CA GLU A 164 -7.12 10.27 -4.25
C GLU A 164 -5.67 9.88 -3.90
N ASP A 165 -4.67 10.64 -4.34
CA ASP A 165 -3.27 10.39 -4.01
C ASP A 165 -3.02 10.55 -2.51
N ILE A 166 -3.51 11.63 -1.89
CA ILE A 166 -3.36 11.82 -0.44
C ILE A 166 -4.13 10.75 0.35
N LEU A 167 -5.36 10.44 -0.08
CA LEU A 167 -6.21 9.42 0.56
C LEU A 167 -5.66 7.99 0.36
N SER A 168 -4.70 7.77 -0.54
CA SER A 168 -4.03 6.49 -0.68
C SER A 168 -2.99 6.21 0.41
N ILE A 169 -2.51 7.24 1.11
CA ILE A 169 -1.53 7.08 2.20
C ILE A 169 -2.15 6.25 3.35
N PRO A 170 -1.49 5.18 3.85
CA PRO A 170 -2.02 4.38 4.94
C PRO A 170 -2.34 5.23 6.17
N GLY A 171 -3.55 5.06 6.72
CA GLY A 171 -4.03 5.86 7.85
C GLY A 171 -4.36 7.31 7.53
N SER A 172 -4.31 7.73 6.26
CA SER A 172 -4.83 9.03 5.86
C SER A 172 -6.36 8.99 5.78
N GLY A 173 -6.96 10.13 6.06
CA GLY A 173 -8.40 10.33 6.03
C GLY A 173 -8.72 11.81 5.85
N PRO A 174 -9.98 12.23 6.05
CA PRO A 174 -10.40 13.60 5.78
C PRO A 174 -9.56 14.68 6.49
N ARG A 175 -9.04 14.36 7.68
CA ARG A 175 -8.15 15.27 8.41
C ARG A 175 -6.80 15.44 7.71
N VAL A 176 -6.08 14.35 7.40
CA VAL A 176 -4.78 14.40 6.70
C VAL A 176 -4.95 15.12 5.35
N LEU A 177 -6.00 14.78 4.59
CA LEU A 177 -6.31 15.42 3.32
C LEU A 177 -6.45 16.94 3.46
N ARG A 178 -7.27 17.39 4.42
CA ARG A 178 -7.49 18.82 4.65
C ARG A 178 -6.19 19.52 5.04
N GLU A 179 -5.48 19.01 6.04
CA GLU A 179 -4.27 19.70 6.53
C GLU A 179 -3.15 19.71 5.48
N PHE A 180 -3.01 18.66 4.65
CA PHE A 180 -2.05 18.67 3.53
C PHE A 180 -2.38 19.73 2.48
N LYS A 181 -3.67 20.03 2.26
CA LYS A 181 -4.10 21.01 1.26
C LYS A 181 -4.04 22.44 1.79
N GLU A 182 -4.34 22.64 3.08
CA GLU A 182 -4.39 23.94 3.74
C GLU A 182 -3.11 24.76 3.57
N TYR A 183 -1.94 24.11 3.63
CA TYR A 183 -0.64 24.80 3.60
C TYR A 183 0.04 24.80 2.23
N ARG A 184 -0.67 24.42 1.16
CA ARG A 184 -0.13 24.52 -0.20
C ARG A 184 0.02 26.00 -0.63
N PRO A 185 1.08 26.37 -1.35
CA PRO A 185 2.24 25.55 -1.66
C PRO A 185 3.22 25.49 -0.47
N TYR A 186 3.73 24.30 -0.19
CA TYR A 186 4.88 24.07 0.67
C TYR A 186 6.16 24.50 -0.05
N LYS A 187 6.98 25.30 0.62
CA LYS A 187 8.27 25.78 0.12
C LYS A 187 9.39 24.76 0.28
N ASN A 188 9.36 24.02 1.39
CA ASN A 188 10.35 23.03 1.77
C ASN A 188 9.75 22.03 2.77
N ILE A 189 10.49 20.95 3.04
CA ILE A 189 10.01 19.88 3.91
C ILE A 189 9.97 20.33 5.39
N GLU A 190 10.77 21.33 5.76
CA GLU A 190 10.75 21.96 7.09
C GLU A 190 9.41 22.67 7.35
N GLN A 191 8.82 23.30 6.32
CA GLN A 191 7.46 23.82 6.41
C GLN A 191 6.47 22.69 6.62
N PHE A 192 6.56 21.59 5.87
CA PHE A 192 5.70 20.42 6.10
C PHE A 192 5.77 19.92 7.54
N ARG A 193 6.99 19.69 8.07
CA ARG A 193 7.20 19.22 9.45
C ARG A 193 6.60 20.17 10.47
N ARG A 194 6.81 21.49 10.30
CA ARG A 194 6.29 22.52 11.21
C ARG A 194 4.77 22.59 11.19
N GLU A 195 4.15 22.60 10.01
CA GLU A 195 2.69 22.73 9.88
C GLU A 195 1.97 21.46 10.33
N MET A 196 2.46 20.27 9.95
CA MET A 196 1.88 18.99 10.40
C MET A 196 2.12 18.74 11.89
N GLY A 197 3.25 19.20 12.43
CA GLY A 197 3.58 19.11 13.86
C GLY A 197 2.60 19.83 14.79
N LYS A 198 1.74 20.71 14.26
CA LYS A 198 0.65 21.33 15.02
C LYS A 198 -0.49 20.35 15.37
N TYR A 199 -0.62 19.28 14.59
CA TYR A 199 -1.75 18.34 14.70
C TYR A 199 -1.34 16.93 15.08
N TRP A 200 -0.09 16.55 14.78
CA TRP A 200 0.45 15.23 15.00
C TRP A 200 1.79 15.31 15.71
N ASN A 201 2.11 14.27 16.49
CA ASN A 201 3.41 14.16 17.12
C ASN A 201 4.51 13.91 16.07
N ALA A 202 5.78 14.11 16.46
CA ALA A 202 6.92 13.98 15.56
C ALA A 202 7.02 12.60 14.88
N LYS A 203 6.63 11.53 15.58
CA LYS A 203 6.60 10.17 15.03
C LYS A 203 5.63 10.06 13.86
N GLU A 204 4.41 10.57 14.02
CA GLU A 204 3.40 10.53 12.98
C GLU A 204 3.74 11.47 11.81
N VAL A 205 4.32 12.64 12.08
CA VAL A 205 4.84 13.53 11.04
C VAL A 205 5.91 12.81 10.21
N ALA A 206 6.87 12.14 10.86
CA ALA A 206 7.91 11.38 10.17
C ALA A 206 7.34 10.23 9.32
N ARG A 207 6.30 9.54 9.82
CA ARG A 207 5.61 8.49 9.06
C ARG A 207 4.96 9.03 7.79
N LEU A 208 4.25 10.15 7.90
CA LEU A 208 3.58 10.81 6.77
C LEU A 208 4.59 11.37 5.75
N GLU A 209 5.70 11.94 6.22
CA GLU A 209 6.76 12.51 5.39
C GLU A 209 7.33 11.51 4.37
N ARG A 210 7.36 10.21 4.71
CA ARG A 210 7.87 9.16 3.82
C ARG A 210 7.17 9.10 2.48
N TYR A 211 5.91 9.51 2.42
CA TYR A 211 5.06 9.35 1.24
C TYR A 211 5.10 10.56 0.31
N VAL A 212 5.84 11.61 0.65
CA VAL A 212 5.66 12.91 0.01
C VAL A 212 6.96 13.48 -0.56
N THR A 213 6.82 14.31 -1.59
CA THR A 213 7.89 15.09 -2.21
C THR A 213 7.39 16.51 -2.51
N LEU A 214 8.29 17.42 -2.85
CA LEU A 214 7.97 18.80 -3.25
C LEU A 214 8.28 19.10 -4.72
N ASN A 215 8.87 18.12 -5.42
CA ASN A 215 9.53 18.28 -6.70
C ASN A 215 8.77 17.56 -7.82
#